data_AF-A0A3G2TFL8-F1
#
_entry.id   AF-A0A3G2TFL8-F1
#
_cell.length_a   1.000
_cell.length_b   1.000
_cell.length_c   1.000
_cell.angle_alpha   90.00
_cell.angle_beta   90.00
_cell.angle_gamma   90.00
#
_symmetry.space_group_name_H-M   'P 1'
#
loop_
_entity.id
_entity.type
_entity.pdbx_description
1 polymer ?
#
loop_
_entity_poly.entity_id
_entity_poly.type
_entity_poly.pdbx_seq_one_letter_code
_entity_poly.pdbx_strand_id
1 'polypeptide(L)'
;MKTIQTKTAIYVVPALLLLLPLIAMQFTTEVNWTRSDFLVGGILVFGTAGIIHLVLNKVRSRRNRIILSLAILFVLCLVWAELAVGIFGTPFAGS
;
A
#
# COMPACT_ATOMS: atom_id res chain seq x y z
N MET A 1 5.08 30.15 -0.08
CA MET A 1 5.54 29.01 -0.91
C MET A 1 4.41 28.01 -1.04
N LYS A 2 3.99 27.74 -2.28
CA LYS A 2 2.71 27.10 -2.62
C LYS A 2 2.73 25.60 -2.28
N THR A 3 1.58 25.14 -1.81
CA THR A 3 1.10 23.82 -1.34
C THR A 3 1.23 22.67 -2.34
N ILE A 4 2.35 22.59 -3.07
CA ILE A 4 2.68 21.50 -3.99
C ILE A 4 3.23 20.29 -3.21
N GLN A 5 3.71 20.48 -1.97
CA GLN A 5 4.42 19.45 -1.22
C GLN A 5 3.52 18.37 -0.57
N THR A 6 2.32 18.71 -0.09
CA THR A 6 1.50 17.75 0.69
C THR A 6 0.78 16.72 -0.17
N LYS A 7 0.47 17.04 -1.43
CA LYS A 7 -0.32 16.16 -2.31
C LYS A 7 0.49 15.00 -2.88
N THR A 8 1.77 15.22 -3.15
CA THR A 8 2.70 14.21 -3.70
C THR A 8 3.38 13.38 -2.62
N ALA A 9 3.48 13.92 -1.39
CA ALA A 9 4.08 13.22 -0.25
C ALA A 9 3.40 11.88 0.07
N ILE A 10 2.10 11.73 -0.25
CA ILE A 10 1.36 10.47 -0.05
C ILE A 10 1.95 9.30 -0.83
N TYR A 11 2.66 9.55 -1.94
CA TYR A 11 3.28 8.52 -2.77
C TYR A 11 4.70 8.14 -2.31
N VAL A 12 5.30 8.93 -1.41
CA VAL A 12 6.63 8.63 -0.84
C VAL A 12 6.56 7.41 0.07
N VAL A 13 5.48 7.26 0.86
CA VAL A 13 5.29 6.12 1.76
C VAL A 13 5.21 4.79 0.99
N PRO A 14 4.35 4.64 -0.06
CA PRO A 14 4.36 3.47 -0.93
C PRO A 14 5.73 3.16 -1.55
N ALA A 15 6.44 4.19 -2.02
CA ALA A 15 7.75 4.02 -2.63
C ALA A 15 8.79 3.49 -1.61
N LEU A 16 8.82 4.05 -0.40
CA LEU A 16 9.69 3.57 0.68
C LEU A 16 9.33 2.15 1.10
N LEU A 17 8.04 1.81 1.16
CA LEU A 17 7.58 0.48 1.54
C LEU A 17 8.07 -0.59 0.55
N LEU A 18 8.04 -0.32 -0.76
CA LEU A 18 8.59 -1.23 -1.78
C LEU A 18 10.11 -1.21 -1.84
N LEU A 19 10.76 -0.15 -1.35
CA LEU A 19 12.21 -0.10 -1.28
C LEU A 19 12.75 -1.08 -0.22
N LEU A 20 12.00 -1.34 0.85
CA LEU A 20 12.39 -2.30 1.90
C LEU A 20 12.71 -3.70 1.35
N PRO A 21 11.79 -4.39 0.63
CA PRO A 21 12.10 -5.70 0.06
C PRO A 21 13.20 -5.61 -1.00
N LEU A 22 13.24 -4.54 -1.81
CA LEU A 22 14.28 -4.38 -2.82
C LEU A 22 15.69 -4.33 -2.20
N ILE A 23 15.83 -3.55 -1.12
CA ILE A 23 17.07 -3.44 -0.35
C ILE A 23 17.35 -4.76 0.36
N ALA A 24 16.37 -5.37 1.01
CA ALA A 24 16.54 -6.65 1.72
C ALA A 24 17.05 -7.76 0.80
N MET A 25 16.52 -7.86 -0.42
CA MET A 25 16.98 -8.80 -1.45
C MET A 25 18.45 -8.62 -1.87
N GLN A 26 19.06 -7.45 -1.62
CA GLN A 26 20.49 -7.24 -1.87
C GLN A 26 21.38 -7.82 -0.76
N PHE A 27 20.83 -8.03 0.44
CA PHE A 27 21.60 -8.48 1.61
C PHE A 27 21.26 -9.91 2.04
N THR A 28 20.07 -10.42 1.74
CA THR A 28 19.61 -11.74 2.15
C THR A 28 18.78 -12.43 1.07
N THR A 29 18.86 -13.76 1.03
CA THR A 29 18.02 -14.62 0.20
C THR A 29 16.69 -14.98 0.86
N GLU A 30 16.48 -14.60 2.12
CA GLU A 30 15.23 -14.86 2.86
C GLU A 30 14.04 -14.08 2.29
N VAL A 31 14.29 -12.88 1.75
CA VAL A 31 13.30 -12.13 0.98
C VAL A 31 13.54 -12.46 -0.48
N ASN A 32 12.57 -13.09 -1.14
CA ASN A 32 12.68 -13.44 -2.56
C ASN A 32 11.43 -12.99 -3.33
N TRP A 33 11.31 -11.68 -3.52
CA TRP A 33 10.21 -11.10 -4.30
C TRP A 33 10.54 -11.16 -5.79
N THR A 34 9.66 -11.77 -6.56
CA THR A 34 9.71 -11.73 -8.01
C THR A 34 9.29 -10.36 -8.55
N ARG A 35 9.55 -10.08 -9.83
CA ARG A 35 9.09 -8.84 -10.48
C ARG A 35 7.56 -8.69 -10.42
N SER A 36 6.84 -9.81 -10.44
CA SER A 36 5.38 -9.86 -10.25
C SER A 36 4.97 -9.40 -8.86
N ASP A 37 5.69 -9.80 -7.81
CA ASP A 37 5.39 -9.38 -6.42
C ASP A 37 5.55 -7.88 -6.25
N PHE A 38 6.61 -7.31 -6.84
CA PHE A 38 6.78 -5.85 -6.88
C PHE A 38 5.68 -5.15 -7.66
N LEU A 39 5.18 -5.75 -8.74
CA LEU A 39 4.08 -5.17 -9.52
C LEU A 39 2.75 -5.23 -8.76
N VAL A 40 2.42 -6.37 -8.16
CA VAL A 40 1.19 -6.57 -7.38
C VAL A 40 1.22 -5.69 -6.13
N GLY A 41 2.31 -5.75 -5.36
CA GLY A 41 2.54 -4.87 -4.22
C GLY A 41 2.51 -3.40 -4.64
N GLY A 42 3.15 -3.05 -5.76
CA GLY A 42 3.11 -1.70 -6.33
C GLY A 42 1.70 -1.20 -6.59
N ILE A 43 0.92 -1.95 -7.37
CA ILE A 43 -0.49 -1.61 -7.67
C ILE A 43 -1.30 -1.50 -6.38
N LEU A 44 -1.07 -2.40 -5.42
CA LEU A 44 -1.82 -2.43 -4.16
C LEU A 44 -1.55 -1.19 -3.30
N VAL A 45 -0.28 -0.87 -3.00
CA VAL A 45 0.04 0.28 -2.12
C VAL A 45 -0.16 1.61 -2.82
N PHE A 46 0.24 1.74 -4.09
CA PHE A 46 0.03 2.99 -4.84
C PHE A 46 -1.45 3.21 -5.16
N GLY A 47 -2.19 2.17 -5.50
CA GLY A 47 -3.65 2.23 -5.68
C GLY A 47 -4.34 2.69 -4.40
N THR A 48 -3.97 2.11 -3.26
CA THR A 48 -4.49 2.51 -1.95
C THR A 48 -4.17 3.97 -1.62
N ALA A 49 -2.93 4.41 -1.85
CA ALA A 49 -2.53 5.81 -1.70
C ALA A 49 -3.36 6.76 -2.58
N GLY A 50 -3.65 6.36 -3.83
CA GLY A 50 -4.53 7.09 -4.74
C GLY A 50 -5.97 7.18 -4.23
N ILE A 51 -6.55 6.08 -3.73
CA ILE A 51 -7.90 6.07 -3.16
C ILE A 51 -7.98 6.97 -1.92
N ILE A 52 -7.00 6.88 -1.01
CA ILE A 52 -6.93 7.76 0.16
C ILE A 52 -6.83 9.22 -0.27
N HIS A 53 -6.02 9.53 -1.28
CA HIS A 53 -5.94 10.88 -1.84
C HIS A 53 -7.30 11.37 -2.38
N LEU A 54 -8.05 10.51 -3.08
CA LEU A 54 -9.39 10.83 -3.56
C LEU A 54 -10.37 11.09 -2.42
N VAL A 55 -10.35 10.27 -1.36
CA VAL A 55 -11.16 10.47 -0.15
C VAL A 55 -10.84 11.81 0.50
N LEU A 56 -9.55 12.13 0.64
CA LEU A 56 -9.08 13.38 1.22
C LEU A 56 -9.46 14.60 0.38
N ASN A 57 -9.59 14.50 -0.95
CA ASN A 57 -10.04 15.61 -1.78
C ASN A 57 -11.57 15.72 -1.89
N LYS A 58 -12.29 14.60 -1.92
CA LYS A 58 -13.73 14.58 -2.22
C LYS A 58 -14.61 14.73 -0.98
N VAL A 59 -14.19 14.18 0.16
CA VAL A 59 -15.00 14.20 1.39
C VAL A 59 -14.78 15.52 2.13
N ARG A 60 -15.83 16.25 2.50
CA ARG A 60 -15.71 17.52 3.26
C ARG A 60 -15.61 17.30 4.78
N SER A 61 -16.29 16.28 5.31
CA SER A 61 -16.31 15.98 6.74
C SER A 61 -14.98 15.36 7.19
N ARG A 62 -14.31 16.01 8.16
CA ARG A 62 -13.07 15.48 8.75
C ARG A 62 -13.26 14.11 9.40
N ARG A 63 -14.40 13.88 10.06
CA ARG A 63 -14.71 12.59 10.69
C ARG A 63 -14.81 11.48 9.64
N ASN A 64 -15.55 11.73 8.56
CA ASN A 64 -15.73 10.74 7.50
C ASN A 64 -14.42 10.46 6.75
N ARG A 65 -13.56 11.47 6.56
CA ARG A 65 -12.22 11.27 6.00
C ARG A 65 -11.41 10.26 6.81
N ILE A 66 -11.35 10.43 8.13
CA ILE A 66 -10.58 9.55 9.01
C ILE A 66 -11.15 8.13 8.97
N ILE A 67 -12.46 7.99 9.10
CA ILE A 67 -13.12 6.66 9.09
C ILE A 67 -12.87 5.94 7.76
N LEU A 68 -13.05 6.62 6.63
CA LEU A 68 -12.84 6.03 5.31
C LEU A 68 -11.37 5.67 5.08
N SER A 69 -10.44 6.56 5.42
CA SER A 69 -9.01 6.26 5.30
C SER A 69 -8.61 5.07 6.16
N LEU A 70 -9.14 4.97 7.39
CA LEU A 70 -8.84 3.86 8.28
C LEU A 70 -9.42 2.54 7.76
N ALA A 71 -10.65 2.56 7.23
CA ALA A 71 -11.26 1.40 6.59
C ALA A 71 -10.46 0.93 5.36
N ILE A 72 -9.99 1.87 4.52
CA ILE A 72 -9.15 1.57 3.37
C ILE A 72 -7.82 0.93 3.80
N LEU A 73 -7.17 1.48 4.83
CA LEU A 73 -5.93 0.91 5.38
C LEU A 73 -6.15 -0.48 5.99
N PHE A 74 -7.30 -0.71 6.61
CA PHE A 74 -7.66 -2.02 7.15
C PHE A 74 -7.81 -3.06 6.03
N VAL A 75 -8.51 -2.72 4.95
CA VAL A 75 -8.64 -3.57 3.76
C VAL A 75 -7.27 -3.84 3.12
N LEU A 76 -6.42 -2.81 3.00
CA LEU A 76 -5.05 -2.98 2.52
C LEU A 76 -4.29 -4.02 3.36
N CYS A 77 -4.36 -3.93 4.69
CA CYS A 77 -3.69 -4.87 5.60
C CYS A 77 -4.21 -6.30 5.42
N LEU A 78 -5.53 -6.48 5.27
CA LEU A 78 -6.12 -7.80 5.02
C LEU A 78 -5.65 -8.39 3.69
N VAL A 79 -5.70 -7.61 2.61
CA VAL A 79 -5.23 -8.07 1.28
C VAL A 79 -3.74 -8.38 1.32
N TRP A 80 -2.94 -7.56 1.99
CA TRP A 80 -1.51 -7.80 2.15
C TRP A 80 -1.22 -9.09 2.93
N ALA A 81 -1.95 -9.33 4.01
CA ALA A 81 -1.82 -10.53 4.82
C ALA A 81 -2.24 -11.79 4.05
N GLU A 82 -3.27 -11.71 3.20
CA GLU A 82 -3.63 -12.78 2.28
C GLU A 82 -2.53 -13.08 1.28
N LEU A 83 -1.98 -12.06 0.64
CA LEU A 83 -0.92 -12.26 -0.35
C LEU A 83 0.37 -12.78 0.28
N ALA A 84 0.69 -12.35 1.51
CA ALA A 84 1.94 -12.70 2.18
C ALA A 84 1.87 -14.01 2.99
N VAL A 85 0.76 -14.28 3.66
CA VAL A 85 0.61 -15.39 4.62
C VAL A 85 -0.53 -16.33 4.23
N GLY A 86 -1.51 -15.88 3.42
CA GLY A 86 -2.62 -16.73 2.98
C GLY A 86 -3.60 -17.11 4.09
N ILE A 87 -3.98 -16.15 4.95
CA ILE A 87 -4.77 -16.40 6.17
C ILE A 87 -6.15 -17.04 5.85
N PHE A 88 -6.81 -16.66 4.77
CA PHE A 88 -8.13 -17.16 4.37
C PHE A 88 -8.07 -18.39 3.46
N GLY A 89 -6.88 -18.88 3.09
CA GLY A 89 -6.73 -20.07 2.24
C GLY A 89 -7.37 -19.94 0.85
N THR A 90 -7.46 -18.70 0.35
CA THR A 90 -8.03 -18.42 -0.98
C THR A 90 -7.04 -18.77 -2.09
N PRO A 91 -7.49 -19.02 -3.33
CA PRO A 91 -6.58 -19.25 -4.47
C PRO A 91 -5.72 -18.03 -4.84
N PHE A 92 -5.93 -16.88 -4.19
CA PHE A 92 -5.09 -15.69 -4.30
C PHE A 92 -3.96 -15.65 -3.26
N ALA A 93 -3.94 -16.58 -2.30
CA ALA A 93 -2.86 -16.69 -1.32
C ALA A 93 -1.52 -16.92 -2.02
N GLY A 94 -0.46 -16.28 -1.54
CA GLY A 94 0.89 -16.46 -2.07
C GLY A 94 1.40 -17.88 -1.81
N SER A 95 1.27 -18.77 -2.80
CA SER A 95 1.79 -20.13 -2.82
C SER A 95 2.74 -20.35 -3.99
#